data_AF-X0V0Z0-F1
#
_entry.id   AF-X0V0Z0-F1
#
_cell.length_a   1.000
_cell.length_b   1.000
_cell.length_c   1.000
_cell.angle_alpha   90.00
_cell.angle_beta   90.00
_cell.angle_gamma   90.00
#
_symmetry.space_group_name_H-M   'P 1'
#
loop_
_entity.id
_entity.type
_entity.pdbx_description
1 polymer ?
#
loop_
_entity_poly.entity_id
_entity_poly.type
_entity_poly.pdbx_seq_one_letter_code
_entity_poly.pdbx_strand_id
1 'polypeptide(L)'
;AETYEILVIDDSSTDETPEIIASFAPRVRCHRLEKNSGRLIARQTGAGLAGCDDLVFCDCRVIFEPDVLEKVLAHPKRPLMFGSDFPEEYFRTLYGRFLFCLHRRLWKPYFPQEWYGEELEITRDNFDKVPKGMGVFATDRDFYLRHQPDLNDRFVNDDTLIFARMVREKPIIRYCGMRCHYIARTVWRTIPLHMHFRGIRFNSFYLRPRHRFFWLYLAMWAVMLTTVALAVTGVIPWWVIPAAIGAGLVGASALLAEGLVNFLAVLVVLPPVA
;
A
#
# COMPACT_ATOMS: atom_id res chain seq x y z
N ALA A 1 8.52 -9.73 34.04
CA ALA A 1 9.16 -9.68 32.71
C ALA A 1 8.34 -8.74 31.84
N GLU A 2 8.96 -7.92 30.99
CA GLU A 2 8.21 -7.14 30.00
C GLU A 2 7.52 -8.10 29.01
N THR A 3 6.27 -7.82 28.63
CA THR A 3 5.47 -8.69 27.78
C THR A 3 5.70 -8.45 26.27
N TYR A 4 6.44 -7.41 25.91
CA TYR A 4 6.81 -7.06 24.53
C TYR A 4 8.03 -6.12 24.50
N GLU A 5 8.72 -6.07 23.36
CA GLU A 5 9.76 -5.08 23.04
C GLU A 5 9.31 -4.14 21.91
N ILE A 6 9.86 -2.92 21.85
CA ILE A 6 9.67 -2.00 20.73
C ILE A 6 11.02 -1.78 20.06
N LEU A 7 11.14 -2.21 18.81
CA LEU A 7 12.34 -2.03 17.98
C LEU A 7 12.04 -1.10 16.81
N VAL A 8 12.73 0.03 16.75
CA VAL A 8 12.69 0.97 15.63
C VAL A 8 13.94 0.79 14.78
N ILE A 9 13.75 0.59 13.48
CA ILE A 9 14.85 0.53 12.51
C ILE A 9 14.88 1.85 11.73
N ASP A 10 15.88 2.69 12.03
CA ASP A 10 16.11 3.93 11.29
C ASP A 10 16.87 3.64 9.99
N ASP A 11 16.23 3.89 8.84
CA ASP A 11 16.78 3.70 7.49
C ASP A 11 17.65 4.90 7.05
N SER A 12 18.56 5.30 7.95
CA SER A 12 19.47 6.45 7.81
C SER A 12 18.76 7.78 7.60
N SER A 13 17.85 8.15 8.49
CA SER A 13 17.16 9.45 8.42
C SER A 13 18.16 10.60 8.55
N THR A 14 17.87 11.72 7.88
CA THR A 14 18.71 12.94 7.84
C THR A 14 18.05 14.14 8.54
N ASP A 15 16.89 13.93 9.13
CA ASP A 15 16.12 14.91 9.91
C ASP A 15 16.21 14.57 11.42
N GLU A 16 15.34 15.17 12.23
CA GLU A 16 15.31 15.01 13.70
C GLU A 16 14.81 13.62 14.17
N THR A 17 14.59 12.68 13.25
CA THR A 17 14.09 11.34 13.57
C THR A 17 14.96 10.60 14.59
N PRO A 18 16.31 10.56 14.47
CA PRO A 18 17.16 9.87 15.45
C PRO A 18 17.03 10.44 16.87
N GLU A 19 16.96 11.76 17.00
CA GLU A 19 16.82 12.47 18.28
C GLU A 19 15.46 12.17 18.92
N ILE A 20 14.39 12.19 18.11
CA ILE A 20 13.05 11.83 18.56
C ILE A 20 13.02 10.39 19.07
N ILE A 21 13.59 9.44 18.33
CA ILE A 21 13.61 8.03 18.76
C ILE A 21 14.41 7.88 20.08
N ALA A 22 15.56 8.55 20.18
CA ALA A 22 16.39 8.51 21.39
C ALA A 22 15.65 9.02 22.64
N SER A 23 14.72 9.97 22.48
CA SER A 23 13.91 10.50 23.59
C SER A 23 12.98 9.46 24.24
N PHE A 24 12.71 8.33 23.57
CA PHE A 24 11.89 7.23 24.11
C PHE A 24 12.70 6.11 24.77
N ALA A 25 14.03 6.25 24.91
CA ALA A 25 14.85 5.29 25.61
C ALA A 25 14.55 5.27 27.13
N PRO A 26 14.63 4.09 27.81
CA PRO A 26 15.00 2.79 27.28
C PRO A 26 13.81 1.99 26.72
N ARG A 27 12.59 2.55 26.71
CA ARG A 27 11.37 1.86 26.30
C ARG A 27 11.37 1.45 24.83
N VAL A 28 12.09 2.19 23.99
CA VAL A 28 12.27 1.92 22.56
C VAL A 28 13.74 1.64 22.29
N ARG A 29 14.02 0.49 21.66
CA ARG A 29 15.34 0.15 21.13
C ARG A 29 15.43 0.66 19.69
N CYS A 30 16.51 1.37 19.38
CA CYS A 30 16.78 1.85 18.02
C CYS A 30 17.96 1.11 17.41
N HIS A 31 17.84 0.71 16.14
CA HIS A 31 18.96 0.28 15.32
C HIS A 31 18.96 1.10 14.03
N ARG A 32 20.05 1.83 13.79
CA ARG A 32 20.21 2.69 12.62
C ARG A 32 21.05 1.99 11.56
N LEU A 33 20.54 1.96 10.33
CA LEU A 33 21.26 1.47 9.17
C LEU A 33 22.34 2.47 8.73
N GLU A 34 23.40 1.96 8.11
CA GLU A 34 24.51 2.78 7.62
C GLU A 34 24.13 3.68 6.42
N LYS A 35 23.21 3.21 5.59
CA LYS A 35 22.70 3.92 4.42
C LYS A 35 21.22 3.65 4.20
N ASN A 36 20.54 4.58 3.53
CA ASN A 36 19.15 4.42 3.10
C ASN A 36 19.03 3.23 2.14
N SER A 37 18.51 2.13 2.67
CA SER A 37 18.45 0.80 2.05
C SER A 37 17.00 0.41 1.70
N GLY A 38 16.02 1.14 2.23
CA GLY A 38 14.61 0.94 1.96
C GLY A 38 13.92 0.03 2.99
N ARG A 39 12.59 0.06 2.95
CA ARG A 39 11.71 -0.58 3.93
C ARG A 39 11.90 -2.09 4.08
N LEU A 40 12.24 -2.80 3.01
CA LEU A 40 12.44 -4.25 3.05
C LEU A 40 13.63 -4.57 3.95
N ILE A 41 14.78 -3.96 3.65
CA ILE A 41 16.01 -4.17 4.42
C ILE A 41 15.79 -3.73 5.86
N ALA A 42 15.15 -2.58 6.10
CA ALA A 42 14.83 -2.14 7.45
C ALA A 42 13.97 -3.16 8.22
N ARG A 43 12.90 -3.69 7.61
CA ARG A 43 12.02 -4.68 8.25
C ARG A 43 12.69 -6.03 8.44
N GLN A 44 13.52 -6.47 7.48
CA GLN A 44 14.28 -7.70 7.58
C GLN A 44 15.33 -7.62 8.70
N THR A 45 16.05 -6.50 8.79
CA THR A 45 16.97 -6.23 9.90
C THR A 45 16.24 -6.22 11.24
N GLY A 46 15.07 -5.56 11.31
CA GLY A 46 14.24 -5.58 12.51
C GLY A 46 13.80 -6.98 12.92
N ALA A 47 13.30 -7.77 11.97
CA ALA A 47 12.90 -9.15 12.22
C ALA A 47 14.07 -10.04 12.69
N GLY A 48 15.28 -9.83 12.15
CA GLY A 48 16.48 -10.58 12.55
C GLY A 48 17.05 -10.16 13.91
N LEU A 49 16.81 -8.92 14.34
CA LEU A 49 17.25 -8.40 15.64
C LEU A 49 16.21 -8.61 16.75
N ALA A 50 14.96 -8.92 16.41
CA ALA A 50 13.90 -9.15 17.38
C ALA A 50 14.21 -10.37 18.26
N GLY A 51 14.13 -10.17 19.58
CA GLY A 51 14.24 -11.22 20.58
C GLY A 51 12.96 -12.06 20.74
N CYS A 52 11.83 -11.57 20.23
CA CYS A 52 10.55 -12.27 20.26
C CYS A 52 10.30 -13.14 19.02
N ASP A 53 9.54 -14.22 19.19
CA ASP A 53 9.11 -15.11 18.10
C ASP A 53 7.90 -14.55 17.33
N ASP A 54 7.03 -13.80 18.01
CA ASP A 54 5.93 -13.06 17.39
C ASP A 54 6.38 -11.65 17.00
N LEU A 55 6.15 -11.28 15.74
CA LEU A 55 6.43 -9.96 15.20
C LEU A 55 5.14 -9.21 14.90
N VAL A 56 5.08 -7.93 15.27
CA VAL A 56 4.05 -6.99 14.83
C VAL A 56 4.73 -5.80 14.15
N PHE A 57 4.55 -5.69 12.84
CA PHE A 57 5.06 -4.57 12.04
C PHE A 57 4.13 -3.36 12.15
N CYS A 58 4.72 -2.17 12.27
CA CYS A 58 4.03 -0.89 12.26
C CYS A 58 4.71 0.06 11.24
N ASP A 59 3.94 0.65 10.32
CA ASP A 59 4.44 1.70 9.42
C ASP A 59 4.52 3.05 10.13
N CYS A 60 5.48 3.90 9.78
CA CYS A 60 5.77 5.15 10.49
C CYS A 60 4.65 6.20 10.46
N ARG A 61 3.60 6.00 9.64
CA ARG A 61 2.42 6.86 9.59
C ARG A 61 1.18 6.19 10.17
N VAL A 62 1.35 5.09 10.91
CA VAL A 62 0.25 4.34 11.52
C VAL A 62 0.31 4.50 13.03
N ILE A 63 -0.85 4.77 13.63
CA ILE A 63 -1.04 4.80 15.09
C ILE A 63 -1.97 3.64 15.46
N PHE A 64 -1.53 2.76 16.33
CA PHE A 64 -2.36 1.65 16.81
C PHE A 64 -3.40 2.16 17.79
N GLU A 65 -4.60 1.58 17.75
CA GLU A 65 -5.50 1.67 18.90
C GLU A 65 -4.87 0.95 20.10
N PRO A 66 -5.17 1.37 21.35
CA PRO A 66 -4.54 0.81 22.55
C PRO A 66 -4.67 -0.72 22.69
N ASP A 67 -5.74 -1.32 22.14
CA ASP A 67 -6.04 -2.75 22.26
C ASP A 67 -5.49 -3.61 21.11
N VAL A 68 -4.81 -3.04 20.10
CA VAL A 68 -4.35 -3.78 18.91
C VAL A 68 -3.49 -4.98 19.26
N LEU A 69 -2.53 -4.83 20.18
CA LEU A 69 -1.65 -5.93 20.55
C LEU A 69 -2.41 -7.05 21.25
N GLU A 70 -3.38 -6.71 22.11
CA GLU A 70 -4.25 -7.70 22.76
C GLU A 70 -5.08 -8.46 21.72
N LYS A 71 -5.65 -7.76 20.73
CA LYS A 71 -6.42 -8.36 19.63
C LYS A 71 -5.56 -9.27 18.76
N VAL A 72 -4.33 -8.88 18.47
CA VAL A 72 -3.37 -9.72 17.74
C VAL A 72 -3.07 -10.97 18.55
N LEU A 73 -2.65 -10.83 19.81
CA LEU A 73 -2.27 -11.96 20.67
C LEU A 73 -3.42 -12.94 20.92
N ALA A 74 -4.65 -12.46 21.08
CA ALA A 74 -5.83 -13.30 21.30
C ALA A 74 -6.27 -14.09 20.06
N HIS A 75 -5.88 -13.64 18.86
CA HIS A 75 -6.34 -14.26 17.62
C HIS A 75 -5.58 -15.56 17.32
N PRO A 76 -6.28 -16.70 17.07
CA PRO A 76 -5.66 -18.03 17.01
C PRO A 76 -4.89 -18.31 15.71
N LYS A 77 -5.14 -17.53 14.64
CA LYS A 77 -4.46 -17.69 13.34
C LYS A 77 -3.34 -16.67 13.16
N ARG A 78 -2.33 -17.07 12.36
CA ARG A 78 -1.22 -16.25 11.86
C ARG A 78 -0.86 -16.67 10.43
N PRO A 79 -0.45 -15.76 9.54
CA PRO A 79 -0.22 -14.33 9.79
C PRO A 79 -1.51 -13.49 9.69
N LEU A 80 -1.50 -12.31 10.34
CA LEU A 80 -2.59 -11.34 10.34
C LEU A 80 -2.20 -10.07 9.59
N MET A 81 -3.13 -9.54 8.81
CA MET A 81 -3.02 -8.25 8.12
C MET A 81 -4.18 -7.36 8.57
N PHE A 82 -3.95 -6.06 8.67
CA PHE A 82 -5.03 -5.13 8.98
C PHE A 82 -6.14 -5.18 7.92
N GLY A 83 -7.38 -5.29 8.37
CA GLY A 83 -8.59 -5.23 7.54
C GLY A 83 -9.38 -3.94 7.69
N SER A 84 -9.05 -3.11 8.68
CA SER A 84 -9.78 -1.87 8.94
C SER A 84 -9.34 -0.78 7.97
N ASP A 85 -10.23 -0.43 7.03
CA ASP A 85 -9.95 0.47 5.90
C ASP A 85 -10.40 1.93 6.18
N PHE A 86 -11.01 2.21 7.34
CA PHE A 86 -11.47 3.53 7.83
C PHE A 86 -11.80 4.57 6.73
N PRO A 87 -12.94 4.44 6.02
CA PRO A 87 -13.33 5.36 4.95
C PRO A 87 -13.30 6.85 5.37
N GLU A 88 -13.63 7.14 6.62
CA GLU A 88 -13.65 8.48 7.18
C GLU A 88 -12.29 9.18 7.13
N GLU A 89 -11.19 8.43 7.32
CA GLU A 89 -9.83 8.98 7.26
C GLU A 89 -9.43 9.36 5.84
N TYR A 90 -9.80 8.54 4.86
CA TYR A 90 -9.65 8.88 3.45
C TYR A 90 -10.40 10.18 3.12
N PHE A 91 -11.57 10.39 3.73
CA PHE A 91 -12.45 11.52 3.43
C PHE A 91 -11.97 12.87 3.99
N ARG A 92 -10.92 12.88 4.83
CA ARG A 92 -10.32 14.10 5.39
C ARG A 92 -9.58 14.96 4.36
N THR A 93 -9.15 14.37 3.24
CA THR A 93 -8.41 15.10 2.19
C THR A 93 -8.96 14.76 0.81
N LEU A 94 -8.85 15.70 -0.15
CA LEU A 94 -9.21 15.43 -1.55
C LEU A 94 -8.42 14.25 -2.13
N TYR A 95 -7.13 14.16 -1.78
CA TYR A 95 -6.27 13.05 -2.18
C TYR A 95 -6.70 11.71 -1.59
N GLY A 96 -7.07 11.68 -0.31
CA GLY A 96 -7.62 10.48 0.32
C GLY A 96 -8.94 10.06 -0.32
N ARG A 97 -9.84 11.00 -0.61
CA ARG A 97 -11.09 10.71 -1.35
C ARG A 97 -10.82 10.07 -2.71
N PHE A 98 -9.86 10.61 -3.44
CA PHE A 98 -9.41 10.02 -4.71
C PHE A 98 -8.92 8.58 -4.52
N LEU A 99 -8.03 8.35 -3.55
CA LEU A 99 -7.50 7.01 -3.26
C LEU A 99 -8.60 6.02 -2.86
N PHE A 100 -9.57 6.46 -2.06
CA PHE A 100 -10.72 5.63 -1.69
C PHE A 100 -11.54 5.21 -2.91
N CYS A 101 -11.89 6.15 -3.79
CA CYS A 101 -12.65 5.88 -5.00
C CYS A 101 -11.90 4.92 -5.94
N LEU A 102 -10.60 5.18 -6.12
CA LEU A 102 -9.72 4.32 -6.89
C LEU A 102 -9.66 2.90 -6.32
N HIS A 103 -9.39 2.76 -5.02
CA HIS A 103 -9.31 1.47 -4.34
C HIS A 103 -10.63 0.70 -4.39
N ARG A 104 -11.76 1.36 -4.16
CA ARG A 104 -13.09 0.76 -4.25
C ARG A 104 -13.35 0.16 -5.63
N ARG A 105 -12.89 0.81 -6.70
CA ARG A 105 -13.05 0.28 -8.06
C ARG A 105 -12.05 -0.81 -8.40
N LEU A 106 -10.79 -0.66 -8.00
CA LEU A 106 -9.71 -1.62 -8.29
C LEU A 106 -9.85 -2.93 -7.51
N TRP A 107 -10.36 -2.87 -6.27
CA TRP A 107 -10.38 -4.01 -5.35
C TRP A 107 -11.78 -4.55 -5.08
N LYS A 108 -12.79 -4.13 -5.84
CA LYS A 108 -14.15 -4.70 -5.75
C LYS A 108 -14.13 -6.23 -5.92
N PRO A 109 -14.84 -7.03 -5.09
CA PRO A 109 -15.71 -6.63 -3.98
C PRO A 109 -15.03 -6.49 -2.60
N TYR A 110 -13.70 -6.61 -2.52
CA TYR A 110 -12.96 -6.80 -1.27
C TYR A 110 -12.56 -5.52 -0.52
N PHE A 111 -12.98 -4.35 -0.98
CA PHE A 111 -12.69 -3.06 -0.35
C PHE A 111 -13.91 -2.14 -0.37
N PRO A 112 -14.25 -1.48 0.76
CA PRO A 112 -13.69 -1.65 2.11
C PRO A 112 -14.10 -2.98 2.76
N GLN A 113 -13.20 -3.63 3.49
CA GLN A 113 -13.50 -4.94 4.10
C GLN A 113 -14.62 -4.88 5.14
N GLU A 114 -14.59 -3.85 5.98
CA GLU A 114 -15.53 -3.66 7.10
C GLU A 114 -17.00 -3.64 6.68
N TRP A 115 -17.29 -3.43 5.40
CA TRP A 115 -18.66 -3.40 4.88
C TRP A 115 -19.26 -4.79 4.66
N TYR A 116 -18.45 -5.85 4.63
CA TYR A 116 -18.95 -7.19 4.32
C TYR A 116 -18.41 -8.30 5.23
N GLY A 117 -17.38 -8.06 6.05
CA GLY A 117 -16.89 -9.09 6.97
C GLY A 117 -15.79 -8.62 7.91
N GLU A 118 -15.68 -9.31 9.05
CA GLU A 118 -14.64 -9.06 10.05
C GLU A 118 -13.29 -9.69 9.65
N GLU A 119 -13.34 -10.85 9.00
CA GLU A 119 -12.17 -11.58 8.52
C GLU A 119 -12.29 -11.90 7.02
N LEU A 120 -11.15 -11.90 6.34
CA LEU A 120 -10.99 -12.36 4.97
C LEU A 120 -9.70 -13.16 4.85
N GLU A 121 -9.78 -14.41 4.42
CA GLU A 121 -8.60 -15.21 4.09
C GLU A 121 -8.07 -14.82 2.72
N ILE A 122 -6.83 -14.32 2.69
CA ILE A 122 -6.09 -14.07 1.44
C ILE A 122 -5.38 -15.37 1.08
N THR A 123 -5.84 -15.99 0.00
CA THR A 123 -5.32 -17.23 -0.58
C THR A 123 -4.64 -16.96 -1.91
N ARG A 124 -4.06 -17.98 -2.55
CA ARG A 124 -3.51 -17.85 -3.91
C ARG A 124 -4.56 -17.39 -4.93
N ASP A 125 -5.82 -17.81 -4.75
CA ASP A 125 -6.87 -17.63 -5.76
C ASP A 125 -7.47 -16.22 -5.76
N ASN A 126 -7.48 -15.56 -4.59
CA ASN A 126 -7.98 -14.18 -4.46
C ASN A 126 -6.86 -13.15 -4.29
N PHE A 127 -5.58 -13.56 -4.25
CA PHE A 127 -4.43 -12.71 -3.95
C PHE A 127 -4.36 -11.41 -4.78
N ASP A 128 -4.66 -11.50 -6.07
CA ASP A 128 -4.61 -10.35 -6.96
C ASP A 128 -5.84 -9.44 -6.84
N LYS A 129 -6.91 -9.89 -6.19
CA LYS A 129 -8.19 -9.18 -6.06
C LYS A 129 -8.32 -8.45 -4.72
N VAL A 130 -7.50 -8.78 -3.73
CA VAL A 130 -7.55 -8.21 -2.38
C VAL A 130 -6.45 -7.15 -2.20
N PRO A 131 -6.77 -5.97 -1.62
CA PRO A 131 -5.74 -4.98 -1.30
C PRO A 131 -4.88 -5.51 -0.15
N LYS A 132 -3.58 -5.23 -0.23
CA LYS A 132 -2.60 -5.75 0.74
C LYS A 132 -1.52 -4.73 1.03
N GLY A 133 -1.05 -4.73 2.27
CA GLY A 133 0.03 -3.86 2.72
C GLY A 133 0.51 -4.25 4.11
N MET A 134 1.75 -3.90 4.43
CA MET A 134 2.37 -4.19 5.73
C MET A 134 2.28 -2.98 6.68
N GLY A 135 1.14 -2.28 6.65
CA GLY A 135 0.87 -1.12 7.52
C GLY A 135 0.79 -1.55 8.99
N VAL A 136 -0.07 -2.53 9.24
CA VAL A 136 -0.05 -3.38 10.44
C VAL A 136 -0.11 -4.83 10.01
N PHE A 137 0.89 -5.60 10.40
CA PHE A 137 1.01 -7.01 10.01
C PHE A 137 1.63 -7.79 11.16
N ALA A 138 1.02 -8.91 11.54
CA ALA A 138 1.49 -9.77 12.60
C ALA A 138 1.82 -11.18 12.09
N THR A 139 2.96 -11.73 12.47
CA THR A 139 3.41 -13.05 11.99
C THR A 139 4.50 -13.62 12.89
N ASP A 140 4.73 -14.91 12.78
CA ASP A 140 5.90 -15.59 13.35
C ASP A 140 7.19 -15.09 12.67
N ARG A 141 8.27 -14.88 13.43
CA ARG A 141 9.57 -14.38 12.97
C ARG A 141 10.19 -15.27 11.91
N ASP A 142 10.29 -16.57 12.19
CA ASP A 142 10.92 -17.52 11.28
C ASP A 142 10.11 -17.68 9.99
N PHE A 143 8.78 -17.61 10.11
CA PHE A 143 7.88 -17.58 8.94
C PHE A 143 8.10 -16.32 8.11
N TYR A 144 8.30 -15.15 8.73
CA TYR A 144 8.62 -13.93 7.99
C TYR A 144 9.98 -14.02 7.27
N LEU A 145 11.02 -14.45 7.98
CA LEU A 145 12.40 -14.47 7.48
C LEU A 145 12.60 -15.46 6.31
N ARG A 146 11.94 -16.62 6.35
CA ARG A 146 12.07 -17.61 5.25
C ARG A 146 11.34 -17.21 3.96
N HIS A 147 10.41 -16.25 4.03
CA HIS A 147 9.64 -15.77 2.87
C HIS A 147 10.17 -14.46 2.28
N GLN A 148 11.34 -13.99 2.73
CA GLN A 148 11.97 -12.82 2.13
C GLN A 148 12.29 -13.06 0.65
N PRO A 149 12.14 -12.04 -0.22
CA PRO A 149 12.54 -12.13 -1.62
C PRO A 149 14.07 -12.19 -1.76
N ASP A 150 14.57 -12.79 -2.83
CA ASP A 150 16.02 -12.82 -3.14
C ASP A 150 16.53 -11.47 -3.68
N LEU A 151 15.60 -10.56 -4.00
CA LEU A 151 15.88 -9.24 -4.57
C LEU A 151 15.98 -8.20 -3.45
N ASN A 152 17.16 -7.60 -3.31
CA ASN A 152 17.47 -6.55 -2.33
C ASN A 152 17.67 -5.19 -3.02
N ASP A 153 16.61 -4.61 -3.57
CA ASP A 153 16.63 -3.26 -4.14
C ASP A 153 15.52 -2.40 -3.50
N ARG A 154 15.90 -1.18 -3.07
CA ARG A 154 15.02 -0.16 -2.46
C ARG A 154 13.75 0.16 -3.26
N PHE A 155 13.75 -0.10 -4.57
CA PHE A 155 12.63 0.21 -5.47
C PHE A 155 11.64 -0.95 -5.65
N VAL A 156 11.92 -2.14 -5.13
CA VAL A 156 11.04 -3.31 -5.28
C VAL A 156 9.82 -3.18 -4.35
N ASN A 157 8.68 -3.72 -4.79
CA ASN A 157 7.46 -3.80 -3.99
C ASN A 157 7.44 -5.09 -3.18
N ASP A 158 8.06 -5.03 -2.03
CA ASP A 158 8.42 -6.25 -1.32
C ASP A 158 7.27 -6.84 -0.51
N ASP A 159 6.38 -6.01 0.06
CA ASP A 159 5.22 -6.48 0.82
C ASP A 159 4.39 -7.48 0.00
N THR A 160 4.12 -7.12 -1.26
CA THR A 160 3.33 -7.98 -2.15
C THR A 160 4.08 -9.25 -2.55
N LEU A 161 5.41 -9.20 -2.72
CA LEU A 161 6.22 -10.38 -3.04
C LEU A 161 6.31 -11.34 -1.85
N ILE A 162 6.56 -10.82 -0.65
CA ILE A 162 6.59 -11.59 0.60
C ILE A 162 5.24 -12.28 0.79
N PHE A 163 4.14 -11.53 0.71
CA PHE A 163 2.80 -12.11 0.84
C PHE A 163 2.50 -13.15 -0.24
N ALA A 164 2.95 -12.94 -1.49
CA ALA A 164 2.77 -13.90 -2.57
C ALA A 164 3.54 -15.21 -2.34
N ARG A 165 4.67 -15.16 -1.61
CA ARG A 165 5.40 -16.34 -1.14
C ARG A 165 4.67 -16.99 0.04
N MET A 166 4.22 -16.21 1.03
CA MET A 166 3.52 -16.72 2.22
C MET A 166 2.21 -17.45 1.91
N VAL A 167 1.36 -16.89 1.03
CA VAL A 167 0.08 -17.53 0.64
C VAL A 167 0.28 -18.85 -0.12
N ARG A 168 1.54 -19.20 -0.47
CA ARG A 168 1.84 -20.52 -1.00
C ARG A 168 1.77 -21.60 0.08
N GLU A 169 2.02 -21.25 1.32
CA GLU A 169 2.07 -22.18 2.42
C GLU A 169 0.78 -22.15 3.25
N LYS A 170 0.34 -20.96 3.65
CA LYS A 170 -0.89 -20.78 4.42
C LYS A 170 -1.55 -19.44 4.10
N PRO A 171 -2.90 -19.33 4.22
CA PRO A 171 -3.59 -18.07 4.01
C PRO A 171 -3.12 -16.97 4.96
N ILE A 172 -3.18 -15.72 4.50
CA ILE A 172 -3.02 -14.54 5.38
C ILE A 172 -4.41 -14.08 5.79
N ILE A 173 -4.65 -13.91 7.08
CA ILE A 173 -5.96 -13.47 7.58
C ILE A 173 -5.98 -11.96 7.63
N ARG A 174 -6.82 -11.33 6.83
CA ARG A 174 -7.07 -9.91 6.91
C ARG A 174 -8.18 -9.67 7.94
N TYR A 175 -7.85 -9.00 9.05
CA TYR A 175 -8.68 -8.94 10.25
C TYR A 175 -9.01 -7.49 10.63
N CYS A 176 -10.30 -7.16 10.75
CA CYS A 176 -10.79 -5.82 11.07
C CYS A 176 -10.59 -5.42 12.54
N GLY A 177 -10.35 -6.37 13.44
CA GLY A 177 -10.07 -6.07 14.86
C GLY A 177 -8.72 -5.40 15.10
N MET A 178 -7.80 -5.43 14.13
CA MET A 178 -6.53 -4.69 14.17
C MET A 178 -6.73 -3.22 13.76
N ARG A 179 -7.38 -2.44 14.62
CA ARG A 179 -7.72 -1.04 14.34
C ARG A 179 -6.52 -0.10 14.48
N CYS A 180 -6.30 0.75 13.49
CA CYS A 180 -5.21 1.71 13.50
C CYS A 180 -5.54 2.95 12.66
N HIS A 181 -5.03 4.10 13.05
CA HIS A 181 -5.20 5.35 12.32
C HIS A 181 -4.04 5.63 11.38
N TYR A 182 -4.35 6.06 10.16
CA TYR A 182 -3.37 6.45 9.17
C TYR A 182 -3.21 7.97 9.08
N ILE A 183 -1.98 8.46 9.28
CA ILE A 183 -1.63 9.87 9.10
C ILE A 183 -1.46 10.17 7.60
N ALA A 184 -2.55 10.66 7.00
CA ALA A 184 -2.60 11.06 5.60
C ALA A 184 -1.54 12.12 5.26
N ARG A 185 -1.04 12.08 4.03
CA ARG A 185 -0.18 13.14 3.48
C ARG A 185 -1.03 14.38 3.20
N THR A 186 -0.66 15.50 3.79
CA THR A 186 -1.35 16.79 3.62
C THR A 186 -0.58 17.75 2.69
N VAL A 187 0.73 17.55 2.51
CA VAL A 187 1.58 18.41 1.70
C VAL A 187 1.46 18.05 0.22
N TRP A 188 0.68 18.83 -0.52
CA TRP A 188 0.36 18.61 -1.94
C TRP A 188 1.59 18.42 -2.84
N ARG A 189 2.68 19.14 -2.60
CA ARG A 189 3.92 19.03 -3.40
C ARG A 189 4.60 17.66 -3.31
N THR A 190 4.35 16.91 -2.24
CA THR A 190 4.94 15.56 -2.04
C THR A 190 4.14 14.45 -2.71
N ILE A 191 2.90 14.74 -3.13
CA ILE A 191 1.96 13.74 -3.64
C ILE A 191 2.42 13.16 -4.99
N PRO A 192 2.85 13.96 -6.00
CA PRO A 192 3.27 13.40 -7.29
C PRO A 192 4.48 12.46 -7.16
N LEU A 193 5.49 12.86 -6.38
CA LEU A 193 6.66 12.02 -6.11
C LEU A 193 6.26 10.72 -5.40
N HIS A 194 5.36 10.81 -4.43
CA HIS A 194 4.83 9.63 -3.74
C HIS A 194 4.06 8.70 -4.69
N MET A 195 3.26 9.27 -5.59
CA MET A 195 2.50 8.53 -6.60
C MET A 195 3.41 7.83 -7.60
N HIS A 196 4.41 8.52 -8.12
CA HIS A 196 5.43 7.92 -8.98
C HIS A 196 6.11 6.71 -8.30
N PHE A 197 6.52 6.88 -7.04
CA PHE A 197 7.15 5.79 -6.28
C PHE A 197 6.21 4.61 -6.03
N ARG A 198 4.92 4.86 -5.76
CA ARG A 198 3.90 3.80 -5.70
C ARG A 198 3.70 3.11 -7.05
N GLY A 199 3.75 3.86 -8.15
CA GLY A 199 3.65 3.35 -9.52
C GLY A 199 4.77 2.37 -9.87
N ILE A 200 6.03 2.71 -9.57
CA ILE A 200 7.20 1.81 -9.74
C ILE A 200 6.97 0.50 -9.01
N ARG A 201 6.50 0.58 -7.76
CA ARG A 201 6.22 -0.60 -6.94
C ARG A 201 5.06 -1.42 -7.48
N PHE A 202 3.98 -0.78 -7.89
CA PHE A 202 2.85 -1.47 -8.50
C PHE A 202 3.28 -2.24 -9.76
N ASN A 203 4.08 -1.59 -10.61
CA ASN A 203 4.67 -2.18 -11.82
C ASN A 203 5.49 -3.44 -11.52
N SER A 204 6.35 -3.39 -10.50
CA SER A 204 7.28 -4.49 -10.19
C SER A 204 6.60 -5.85 -9.96
N PHE A 205 5.33 -5.86 -9.52
CA PHE A 205 4.54 -7.08 -9.30
C PHE A 205 3.44 -7.24 -10.35
N TYR A 206 2.52 -6.27 -10.47
CA TYR A 206 1.25 -6.45 -11.17
C TYR A 206 1.32 -6.33 -12.69
N LEU A 207 2.38 -5.72 -13.24
CA LEU A 207 2.55 -5.56 -14.68
C LEU A 207 3.43 -6.66 -15.27
N ARG A 208 3.26 -7.90 -14.77
CA ARG A 208 3.81 -9.12 -15.39
C ARG A 208 2.68 -9.90 -16.07
N PRO A 209 2.93 -10.63 -17.18
CA PRO A 209 1.89 -11.29 -17.98
C PRO A 209 0.88 -12.15 -17.22
N ARG A 210 1.31 -12.75 -16.11
CA ARG A 210 0.49 -13.63 -15.26
C ARG A 210 -0.50 -12.90 -14.33
N HIS A 211 -0.47 -11.57 -14.26
CA HIS A 211 -1.26 -10.79 -13.30
C HIS A 211 -2.37 -9.98 -13.97
N ARG A 212 -3.43 -9.72 -13.21
CA ARG A 212 -4.69 -9.13 -13.72
C ARG A 212 -4.55 -7.79 -14.44
N PHE A 213 -3.53 -6.98 -14.11
CA PHE A 213 -3.40 -5.61 -14.60
C PHE A 213 -2.54 -5.48 -15.85
N PHE A 214 -1.81 -6.53 -16.24
CA PHE A 214 -0.88 -6.49 -17.36
C PHE A 214 -1.57 -6.16 -18.68
N TRP A 215 -2.67 -6.85 -19.00
CA TRP A 215 -3.39 -6.65 -20.26
C TRP A 215 -4.06 -5.27 -20.33
N LEU A 216 -4.56 -4.77 -19.21
CA LEU A 216 -5.11 -3.42 -19.14
C LEU A 216 -4.04 -2.36 -19.42
N TYR A 217 -2.85 -2.52 -18.86
CA TYR A 217 -1.72 -1.64 -19.11
C TYR A 217 -1.28 -1.67 -20.58
N LEU A 218 -1.16 -2.86 -21.18
CA LEU A 218 -0.80 -2.99 -22.59
C LEU A 218 -1.86 -2.36 -23.51
N ALA A 219 -3.15 -2.57 -23.22
CA ALA A 219 -4.24 -1.96 -23.97
C ALA A 219 -4.20 -0.43 -23.90
N MET A 220 -3.90 0.13 -22.73
CA MET A 220 -3.75 1.58 -22.55
C MET A 220 -2.62 2.15 -23.44
N TRP A 221 -1.46 1.51 -23.48
CA TRP A 221 -0.35 1.91 -24.34
C TRP A 221 -0.68 1.76 -25.83
N ALA A 222 -1.34 0.66 -26.22
CA ALA A 222 -1.76 0.44 -27.60
C ALA A 222 -2.71 1.56 -28.05
N VAL A 223 -3.74 1.88 -27.26
CA VAL A 223 -4.67 2.97 -27.55
C VAL A 223 -3.94 4.32 -27.65
N MET A 224 -3.03 4.61 -26.73
CA MET A 224 -2.27 5.87 -26.74
C MET A 224 -1.40 5.99 -28.00
N LEU A 225 -0.63 4.95 -28.32
CA LEU A 225 0.25 4.94 -29.50
C LEU A 225 -0.54 5.00 -30.81
N THR A 226 -1.66 4.27 -30.91
CA THR A 226 -2.55 4.34 -32.09
C THR A 226 -3.13 5.75 -32.24
N THR A 227 -3.57 6.38 -31.15
CA THR A 227 -4.14 7.73 -31.19
C THR A 227 -3.10 8.76 -31.66
N VAL A 228 -1.88 8.68 -31.14
CA VAL A 228 -0.77 9.55 -31.57
C VAL A 228 -0.43 9.32 -33.04
N ALA A 229 -0.35 8.06 -33.50
CA ALA A 229 -0.08 7.74 -34.89
C ALA A 229 -1.16 8.29 -35.85
N LEU A 230 -2.44 8.17 -35.48
CA LEU A 230 -3.56 8.71 -36.27
C LEU A 230 -3.51 10.25 -36.36
N ALA A 231 -3.08 10.93 -35.29
CA ALA A 231 -2.95 12.38 -35.30
C ALA A 231 -1.75 12.86 -36.15
N VAL A 232 -0.61 12.17 -36.04
CA VAL A 232 0.61 12.48 -36.83
C VAL A 232 0.39 12.24 -38.32
N THR A 233 -0.39 11.21 -38.68
CA THR A 233 -0.74 10.90 -40.07
C THR A 233 -1.87 11.78 -40.64
N GLY A 234 -2.44 12.68 -39.84
CA GLY A 234 -3.51 13.58 -40.27
C GLY A 234 -4.87 12.90 -40.44
N VAL A 235 -5.01 11.63 -40.02
CA VAL A 235 -6.29 10.90 -40.05
C VAL A 235 -7.28 11.51 -39.07
N ILE A 236 -6.80 12.00 -37.93
CA ILE A 236 -7.58 12.78 -36.97
C ILE A 236 -6.95 14.15 -36.74
N PRO A 237 -7.74 15.22 -36.50
CA PRO A 237 -7.21 16.51 -36.12
C PRO A 237 -6.44 16.45 -34.79
N TRP A 238 -5.34 17.20 -34.67
CA TRP A 238 -4.50 17.19 -33.47
C TRP A 238 -5.26 17.58 -32.19
N TRP A 239 -6.29 18.43 -32.28
CA TRP A 239 -7.12 18.85 -31.15
C TRP A 239 -7.97 17.72 -30.56
N VAL A 240 -8.17 16.63 -31.30
CA VAL A 240 -8.87 15.43 -30.80
C VAL A 240 -8.11 14.82 -29.64
N ILE A 241 -6.77 14.91 -29.60
CA ILE A 241 -5.97 14.38 -28.49
C ILE A 241 -6.31 15.07 -27.16
N PRO A 242 -6.14 16.40 -26.98
CA PRO A 242 -6.50 17.05 -25.72
C PRO A 242 -8.00 16.96 -25.40
N ALA A 243 -8.88 16.97 -26.40
CA ALA A 243 -10.31 16.76 -26.18
C ALA A 243 -10.62 15.36 -25.64
N ALA A 244 -10.00 14.33 -26.20
CA ALA A 244 -10.14 12.94 -25.75
C ALA A 244 -9.53 12.73 -24.36
N ILE A 245 -8.39 13.35 -24.06
CA ILE A 245 -7.80 13.34 -22.71
C ILE A 245 -8.77 13.99 -21.71
N GLY A 246 -9.31 15.17 -22.02
CA GLY A 246 -10.26 15.87 -21.15
C GLY A 246 -11.54 15.05 -20.91
N ALA A 247 -12.15 14.53 -21.99
CA ALA A 247 -13.32 13.65 -21.89
C ALA A 247 -13.01 12.35 -21.14
N GLY A 248 -11.82 11.78 -21.35
CA GLY A 248 -11.34 10.58 -20.65
C GLY A 248 -11.16 10.81 -19.15
N LEU A 249 -10.61 11.95 -18.74
CA LEU A 249 -10.46 12.33 -17.33
C LEU A 249 -11.83 12.53 -16.66
N VAL A 250 -12.77 13.18 -17.34
CA VAL A 250 -14.15 13.35 -16.85
C VAL A 250 -14.85 12.00 -16.74
N GLY A 251 -14.77 11.16 -17.77
CA GLY A 251 -15.36 9.83 -17.80
C GLY A 251 -14.77 8.89 -16.75
N ALA A 252 -13.45 8.90 -16.58
CA ALA A 252 -12.77 8.17 -15.52
C ALA A 252 -13.20 8.67 -14.12
N SER A 253 -13.35 9.97 -13.94
CA SER A 253 -13.84 10.54 -12.67
C SER A 253 -15.26 10.08 -12.36
N ALA A 254 -16.15 10.04 -13.36
CA ALA A 254 -17.50 9.51 -13.22
C ALA A 254 -17.54 8.00 -12.96
N LEU A 255 -16.60 7.23 -13.52
CA LEU A 255 -16.50 5.78 -13.31
C LEU A 255 -15.98 5.42 -11.91
N LEU A 256 -15.06 6.23 -11.38
CA LEU A 256 -14.41 5.99 -10.10
C LEU A 256 -15.25 6.47 -8.91
N ALA A 257 -15.93 7.60 -9.06
CA ALA A 257 -16.61 8.26 -7.96
C ALA A 257 -18.12 7.98 -7.93
N GLU A 258 -18.63 7.80 -6.71
CA GLU A 258 -20.08 7.87 -6.45
C GLU A 258 -20.38 9.16 -5.67
N GLY A 259 -21.33 9.94 -6.18
CA GLY A 259 -21.74 11.22 -5.61
C GLY A 259 -20.87 12.41 -6.05
N LEU A 260 -21.45 13.61 -5.97
CA LEU A 260 -20.86 14.85 -6.51
C LEU A 260 -19.52 15.22 -5.85
N VAL A 261 -19.42 15.08 -4.53
CA VAL A 261 -18.20 15.45 -3.78
C VAL A 261 -17.02 14.59 -4.19
N ASN A 262 -17.23 13.27 -4.32
CA ASN A 262 -16.19 12.35 -4.74
C ASN A 262 -15.81 12.56 -6.21
N PHE A 263 -16.79 12.87 -7.07
CA PHE A 263 -16.54 13.19 -8.46
C PHE A 263 -15.61 14.39 -8.60
N LEU A 264 -15.88 15.49 -7.88
CA LEU A 264 -15.04 16.67 -7.88
C LEU A 264 -13.65 16.38 -7.31
N ALA A 265 -13.55 15.57 -6.26
CA ALA A 265 -12.27 15.18 -5.69
C ALA A 265 -11.42 14.37 -6.69
N VAL A 266 -12.02 13.40 -7.39
CA VAL A 266 -11.31 12.61 -8.42
C VAL A 266 -10.94 13.50 -9.60
N LEU A 267 -11.83 14.36 -10.07
CA LEU A 267 -11.59 15.25 -11.21
C LEU A 267 -10.41 16.20 -10.99
N VAL A 268 -10.23 16.69 -9.75
CA VAL A 268 -9.11 17.58 -9.39
C VAL A 268 -7.80 16.81 -9.20
N VAL A 269 -7.85 15.61 -8.60
CA VAL A 269 -6.65 14.86 -8.22
C VAL A 269 -6.13 13.96 -9.34
N LEU A 270 -6.99 13.43 -10.21
CA LEU A 270 -6.62 12.50 -11.26
C LEU A 270 -5.63 13.10 -12.28
N PRO A 271 -5.81 14.32 -12.83
CA PRO A 271 -4.90 14.86 -13.83
C PRO A 271 -3.43 14.97 -13.39
N PRO A 272 -3.09 15.46 -12.19
CA PRO A 272 -1.68 15.54 -11.75
C PRO A 272 -1.07 14.19 -11.32
N VAL A 273 -1.84 13.10 -11.27
CA VAL A 273 -1.35 11.77 -10.87
C VAL A 273 -1.49 10.68 -11.95
N ALA A 274 -2.17 10.99 -13.06
CA ALA A 274 -2.32 10.14 -14.24
C ALA A 274 -1.11 10.30 -15.17
#